data_AF-A0A376G1S9-F1
#
_entry.id   AF-A0A376G1S9-F1
#
_cell.length_a   1.000
_cell.length_b   1.000
_cell.length_c   1.000
_cell.angle_alpha   90.00
_cell.angle_beta   90.00
_cell.angle_gamma   90.00
#
_symmetry.space_group_name_H-M   'P 1'
#
loop_
_entity.id
_entity.type
_entity.pdbx_description
1 polymer ?
#
loop_
_entity_poly.entity_id
_entity_poly.type
_entity_poly.pdbx_seq_one_letter_code
_entity_poly.pdbx_strand_id
1 'polypeptide(L)' 'MPEIIIKISDEQLKKVKETLSYNGSLDLSEETFSGSSIEIDILPFIIMMTVKGYKEEYIGDVELIIPKS' A
#
# COMPACT_ATOMS: atom_id res chain seq x y z
N MET A 1 16.67 -8.81 12.64
CA MET A 1 15.60 -7.82 12.85
C MET A 1 14.28 -8.56 12.71
N PRO A 2 13.28 -8.33 13.58
CA PRO A 2 11.95 -8.88 13.36
C PRO A 2 11.38 -8.32 12.05
N GLU A 3 10.87 -9.19 11.18
CA GLU A 3 10.24 -8.82 9.92
C GLU A 3 8.74 -8.57 10.15
N ILE A 4 8.23 -7.40 9.80
CA ILE A 4 6.78 -7.17 9.83
C ILE A 4 6.22 -7.64 8.50
N ILE A 5 5.33 -8.64 8.53
CA ILE A 5 4.68 -9.17 7.32
C ILE A 5 3.25 -8.65 7.27
N ILE A 6 2.90 -7.96 6.18
CA ILE A 6 1.53 -7.54 5.90
C ILE A 6 0.96 -8.49 4.86
N LYS A 7 -0.09 -9.21 5.24
CA LYS A 7 -0.83 -10.06 4.33
C LYS A 7 -2.03 -9.30 3.79
N ILE A 8 -2.17 -9.38 2.48
CA ILE A 8 -3.26 -8.78 1.72
C ILE A 8 -3.87 -9.84 0.81
N SER A 9 -5.15 -9.70 0.49
CA SER A 9 -5.83 -10.58 -0.47
C SER A 9 -5.37 -10.31 -1.91
N ASP A 10 -5.69 -11.23 -2.83
CA ASP A 10 -5.40 -11.03 -4.26
C ASP A 10 -6.11 -9.80 -4.83
N GLU A 11 -7.33 -9.52 -4.36
CA GLU A 11 -8.08 -8.32 -4.75
C GLU A 11 -7.39 -7.03 -4.28
N GLN A 12 -6.90 -7.04 -3.04
CA GLN A 12 -6.14 -5.93 -2.48
C GLN A 12 -4.81 -5.72 -3.21
N LEU A 13 -4.09 -6.82 -3.49
CA LEU A 13 -2.86 -6.79 -4.28
C LEU A 13 -3.09 -6.21 -5.67
N LYS A 14 -4.22 -6.55 -6.30
CA LYS A 14 -4.60 -5.98 -7.60
C LYS A 14 -4.76 -4.46 -7.51
N LYS A 15 -5.48 -3.96 -6.50
CA LYS A 15 -5.64 -2.51 -6.27
C LYS A 15 -4.30 -1.81 -6.05
N VAL A 16 -3.42 -2.39 -5.22
CA VAL A 16 -2.05 -1.85 -4.99
C VAL A 16 -1.29 -1.73 -6.31
N LYS A 17 -1.27 -2.79 -7.12
CA LYS A 17 -0.57 -2.81 -8.41
C LYS A 17 -1.14 -1.79 -9.38
N GLU A 18 -2.46 -1.66 -9.46
CA GLU A 18 -3.13 -0.68 -10.32
C GLU A 18 -2.75 0.74 -9.94
N THR A 19 -2.82 1.09 -8.64
CA THR A 19 -2.46 2.43 -8.14
C THR A 19 -1.00 2.76 -8.41
N LEU A 20 -0.07 1.85 -8.10
CA LEU A 20 1.37 2.08 -8.32
C LEU A 20 1.73 2.15 -9.81
N SER A 21 1.13 1.30 -10.64
CA SER A 21 1.37 1.32 -12.09
C SER A 21 0.83 2.59 -12.74
N TYR A 22 -0.34 3.06 -12.29
CA TYR A 22 -0.90 4.33 -12.72
C TYR A 22 0.02 5.50 -12.33
N ASN A 23 0.54 5.50 -11.10
CA ASN A 23 1.48 6.52 -10.64
C ASN A 23 2.74 6.58 -11.52
N GLY A 24 3.39 5.43 -11.73
CA GLY A 24 4.61 5.37 -12.54
C GLY A 24 4.37 5.75 -14.00
N SER A 25 3.19 5.44 -14.54
CA SER A 25 2.81 5.86 -15.90
C SER A 25 2.63 7.37 -15.99
N LEU A 26 2.02 7.99 -14.98
CA LEU A 26 1.87 9.44 -14.90
C LEU A 26 3.20 10.17 -14.71
N ASP A 27 4.04 9.70 -13.77
CA ASP A 27 5.38 10.25 -13.55
C ASP A 27 6.18 10.30 -14.87
N LEU A 28 6.12 9.23 -15.67
CA LEU A 28 6.76 9.17 -16.98
C LEU A 28 6.15 10.14 -17.99
N SER A 29 4.82 10.31 -17.98
CA SER A 29 4.12 11.18 -18.93
C SER A 29 4.24 12.67 -18.61
N GLU A 30 4.35 13.01 -17.33
CA GLU A 30 4.44 14.38 -16.83
C GLU A 30 5.89 14.83 -16.58
N GLU A 31 6.87 13.93 -16.77
CA GLU A 31 8.29 14.15 -16.44
C GLU A 31 8.51 14.57 -14.98
N THR A 32 7.71 14.01 -14.09
CA THR A 32 7.73 14.26 -12.64
C THR A 32 8.28 13.06 -11.88
N PHE A 33 8.50 13.25 -10.57
CA PHE A 33 8.84 12.18 -9.65
C PHE A 33 8.07 12.38 -8.34
N SER A 34 6.77 12.16 -8.40
CA SER A 34 5.85 12.31 -7.26
C SER A 34 6.12 11.29 -6.15
N GLY A 35 6.70 10.15 -6.52
CA GLY A 35 6.92 9.03 -5.62
C GLY A 35 5.61 8.33 -5.24
N SER A 36 5.73 7.27 -4.46
CA SER A 36 4.58 6.56 -3.90
C SER A 36 4.87 6.12 -2.48
N SER A 37 3.82 6.04 -1.67
CA SER A 37 3.92 5.54 -0.30
C SER A 37 2.80 4.54 0.00
N ILE A 38 3.09 3.66 0.95
CA ILE A 38 2.09 2.79 1.56
C ILE A 38 1.98 3.24 3.01
N GLU A 39 0.79 3.62 3.42
CA GLU A 39 0.45 3.95 4.80
C GLU A 39 -0.33 2.81 5.44
N ILE A 40 0.02 2.51 6.69
CA ILE A 40 -0.59 1.46 7.48
C ILE A 40 -1.05 2.07 8.79
N ASP A 41 -2.36 2.11 8.98
CA ASP A 41 -2.97 2.61 10.20
C ASP A 41 -3.30 1.45 11.11
N ILE A 42 -2.63 1.37 12.26
CA ILE A 42 -2.90 0.37 13.29
C ILE A 42 -3.91 0.96 14.27
N LEU A 43 -5.17 0.57 14.13
CA LEU A 43 -6.24 0.93 15.05
C LEU A 43 -6.50 -0.22 16.04
N PRO A 44 -7.18 0.03 17.19
CA PRO A 44 -7.39 -1.00 18.21
C PRO A 44 -8.06 -2.30 17.74
N PHE A 45 -8.82 -2.25 16.64
CA PHE A 45 -9.62 -3.39 16.15
C PHE A 45 -9.35 -3.77 14.69
N ILE A 46 -8.60 -2.93 13.97
CA ILE A 46 -8.43 -3.06 12.53
C ILE A 46 -7.09 -2.46 12.14
N ILE A 47 -6.41 -3.09 11.19
CA ILE A 47 -5.22 -2.53 10.57
C ILE A 47 -5.61 -2.20 9.16
N MET A 48 -5.49 -0.93 8.78
CA MET A 48 -5.91 -0.46 7.47
C MET A 48 -4.70 -0.13 6.62
N MET A 49 -4.83 -0.29 5.30
CA MET A 49 -3.78 0.06 4.35
C MET A 49 -4.30 1.02 3.28
N THR A 50 -3.50 2.05 3.01
CA THR A 50 -3.74 3.03 1.96
C THR A 50 -2.49 3.13 1.08
N VAL A 51 -2.67 3.15 -0.24
CA VAL A 51 -1.58 3.42 -1.19
C VAL A 51 -1.75 4.84 -1.71
N LYS A 52 -0.69 5.63 -1.61
CA LYS A 52 -0.67 7.01 -2.07
C LYS A 52 0.28 7.18 -3.25
N GLY A 53 -0.18 7.96 -4.20
CA GLY A 53 0.56 8.50 -5.33
C GLY A 53 -0.19 9.74 -5.83
N TYR A 54 -0.27 9.95 -7.13
CA TYR A 54 -1.16 10.90 -7.80
C TYR A 54 -2.63 10.71 -7.43
N LYS A 55 -3.02 9.48 -7.10
CA LYS A 55 -4.31 9.15 -6.50
C LYS A 55 -4.07 8.40 -5.20
N GLU A 56 -4.87 8.74 -4.19
CA GLU A 56 -4.95 7.95 -2.96
C GLU A 56 -6.02 6.86 -3.14
N GLU A 57 -5.64 5.61 -2.84
CA GLU A 57 -6.54 4.46 -2.92
C GLU A 57 -6.56 3.70 -1.60
N TYR A 58 -7.76 3.55 -1.04
CA TYR A 58 -7.99 2.77 0.16
C TYR A 58 -8.05 1.28 -0.18
N ILE A 59 -7.14 0.49 0.40
CA ILE A 59 -7.03 -0.94 0.07
C ILE A 59 -7.92 -1.80 0.96
N GLY A 60 -8.13 -1.39 2.21
CA GLY A 60 -8.96 -2.13 3.16
C GLY A 60 -8.21 -2.57 4.41
N ASP A 61 -8.83 -3.49 5.14
CA ASP A 61 -8.24 -4.17 6.28
C ASP A 61 -7.17 -5.16 5.87
N VAL A 62 -6.06 -5.22 6.61
CA VAL A 62 -4.92 -6.09 6.35
C VAL A 62 -4.51 -6.86 7.60
N GLU A 63 -3.90 -8.03 7.43
CA GLU A 63 -3.38 -8.82 8.54
C GLU A 63 -1.89 -8.50 8.76
N LEU A 64 -1.51 -8.14 9.98
CA LEU A 64 -0.13 -7.85 10.37
C LEU A 64 0.43 -8.99 11.22
N ILE A 65 1.53 -9.57 10.78
CA ILE A 65 2.25 -10.62 11.50
C ILE A 65 3.57 -10.05 12.00
N ILE A 66 3.70 -10.03 13.32
CA ILE A 66 4.95 -9.73 14.02
C ILE A 66 5.52 -11.08 14.52
N PRO A 67 6.55 -11.65 13.87
CA PRO A 67 7.16 -12.90 14.29
C PRO A 67 7.75 -12.72 15.69
N LYS A 68 7.44 -13.66 16.58
CA LYS A 68 8.03 -13.71 17.91
C LYS A 68 9.49 -14.13 17.77
N SER A 69 10.38 -13.33 18.35
CA SER A 69 11.82 -13.61 18.44
C SER A 69 12.12 -14.83 19.30
#